data_AF-A0A269PV52-F1
#
_entry.id   AF-A0A269PV52-F1
#
_cell.length_a   1.000
_cell.length_b   1.000
_cell.length_c   1.000
_cell.angle_alpha   90.00
_cell.angle_beta   90.00
_cell.angle_gamma   90.00
#
_symmetry.space_group_name_H-M   'P 1'
#
loop_
_entity.id
_entity.type
_entity.pdbx_description
1 polymer ?
#
loop_
_entity_poly.entity_id
_entity_poly.type
_entity_poly.pdbx_seq_one_letter_code
_entity_poly.pdbx_strand_id
1 'polypeptide(L)'
;MKLSYLTNLLAFSILFLVLSTILPGYLNAKPVNQSLILIGGALKTCSSFSQKNCQSLTKIQQISAKTTAQYKINSAVIEKIKLFWPDKNGKIKNKTVRILSSFSHLKNKIIDKSVLVDTWRKTNKQNLNSLTDQQYYFVFDMLEVQVTNKNGKRLKESVLTSNNKIEASTQILSEIIKRLKMVNQHPKIIVTTASSRDPYESADFYEGLFANHGVEVEWLPLTPALAFAIDNNQCNNLPKLRQGLSGSVNRDAVYPDRTAAELTLCKAGEQVLINKLKSADAIMFNGGDQTLTKSIFYRKNNTAYPWTKTIRETGMLIGTSAGTAVQGGGINKLGMVPMITNGSSKQALLTGAISSIRPSEDCEKNNSCSENVPSKTLTYDEQGGLASFDLGILDTHFSERNRSLRLFTLVAHTNQKYGFGIDETTALVVDTYDGQKQLSVVGQSGVVVISPISKNEFNYSYWPSGSQISFDGNKFSLSSQHEVKAKAHAKVKMPLIENVLSSEKMKKLTQLMCLTDQTSANAYDKDQDLDLKLTYSKTATTQFYVMTKTKQTCGIENLKVSIDRNVI
;
A
#
# COMPACT_ATOMS: atom_id res chain seq x y z
N MET A 1 76.78 -43.86 -40.72
CA MET A 1 76.60 -44.14 -42.17
C MET A 1 75.50 -43.21 -42.67
N LYS A 2 75.75 -42.53 -43.79
CA LYS A 2 74.85 -41.52 -44.40
C LYS A 2 73.55 -42.13 -44.97
N LEU A 3 72.65 -41.23 -45.38
CA LEU A 3 71.45 -41.32 -46.25
C LEU A 3 70.12 -41.52 -45.49
N SER A 4 69.00 -40.87 -45.83
CA SER A 4 68.68 -39.73 -46.72
C SER A 4 67.16 -39.49 -46.63
N TYR A 5 66.75 -38.21 -46.55
CA TYR A 5 65.59 -37.56 -47.22
C TYR A 5 64.17 -38.17 -47.09
N LEU A 6 63.25 -37.46 -46.40
CA LEU A 6 62.16 -36.59 -46.95
C LEU A 6 60.97 -37.45 -47.49
N THR A 7 59.72 -37.35 -47.03
CA THR A 7 58.86 -36.17 -46.84
C THR A 7 57.54 -36.54 -46.14
N ASN A 8 56.97 -35.55 -45.43
CA ASN A 8 55.54 -35.25 -45.28
C ASN A 8 54.61 -36.21 -44.51
N LEU A 9 54.29 -35.88 -43.25
CA LEU A 9 53.01 -35.21 -42.91
C LEU A 9 53.03 -34.81 -41.43
N LEU A 10 52.39 -33.68 -41.12
CA LEU A 10 52.46 -32.95 -39.86
C LEU A 10 52.21 -33.80 -38.61
N ALA A 11 53.10 -33.59 -37.63
CA ALA A 11 52.86 -33.83 -36.23
C ALA A 11 51.84 -32.82 -35.68
N PHE A 12 50.87 -33.28 -34.90
CA PHE A 12 50.46 -32.54 -33.70
C PHE A 12 50.00 -33.53 -32.63
N SER A 13 50.78 -33.52 -31.55
CA SER A 13 50.64 -34.28 -30.33
C SER A 13 49.31 -34.00 -29.67
N ILE A 14 48.60 -35.07 -29.27
CA ILE A 14 47.37 -35.01 -28.48
C ILE A 14 47.74 -34.51 -27.08
N LEU A 15 47.54 -33.22 -26.85
CA LEU A 15 47.56 -32.61 -25.51
C LEU A 15 46.13 -32.73 -24.94
N PHE A 16 45.92 -33.69 -24.03
CA PHE A 16 44.68 -33.85 -23.28
C PHE A 16 44.53 -32.67 -22.30
N LEU A 17 43.88 -31.60 -22.76
CA LEU A 17 43.50 -30.46 -21.93
C LEU A 17 42.15 -30.78 -21.30
N VAL A 18 42.17 -31.21 -20.04
CA VAL A 18 40.97 -31.37 -19.20
C VAL A 18 40.40 -29.97 -18.95
N LEU A 19 39.53 -29.49 -19.83
CA LEU A 19 38.64 -28.38 -19.50
C LEU A 19 37.61 -28.90 -18.48
N SER A 20 37.89 -28.66 -17.20
CA SER A 20 36.87 -28.69 -16.17
C SER A 20 35.88 -27.57 -16.46
N THR A 21 34.78 -27.88 -17.13
CA THR A 21 33.60 -27.03 -17.19
C THR A 21 33.02 -26.93 -15.78
N ILE A 22 33.44 -25.89 -15.05
CA ILE A 22 32.74 -25.44 -13.85
C ILE A 22 31.41 -24.90 -14.36
N LEU A 23 30.39 -25.77 -14.42
CA LEU A 23 29.02 -25.30 -14.40
C LEU A 23 28.87 -24.48 -13.11
N PRO A 24 28.39 -23.23 -13.15
CA PRO A 24 27.90 -22.59 -11.95
C PRO A 24 26.71 -23.43 -11.50
N GLY A 25 26.93 -24.26 -10.48
CA GLY A 25 25.85 -24.89 -9.75
C GLY A 25 24.95 -23.76 -9.26
N TYR A 26 23.77 -23.64 -9.85
CA TYR A 26 22.65 -22.95 -9.23
C TYR A 26 22.43 -23.65 -7.89
N LEU A 27 23.08 -23.15 -6.84
CA LEU A 27 22.65 -23.39 -5.49
C LEU A 27 21.23 -22.86 -5.43
N ASN A 28 20.25 -23.77 -5.61
CA ASN A 28 18.87 -23.50 -5.28
C ASN A 28 18.89 -23.11 -3.80
N ALA A 29 18.84 -21.81 -3.53
CA ALA A 29 18.66 -21.30 -2.19
C ALA A 29 17.45 -22.04 -1.61
N LYS A 30 17.61 -22.63 -0.41
CA LYS A 30 16.48 -23.28 0.25
C LYS A 30 15.32 -22.29 0.30
N PRO A 31 14.10 -22.68 -0.11
CA PRO A 31 12.97 -21.78 -0.08
C PRO A 31 12.77 -21.27 1.36
N VAL A 32 12.74 -19.95 1.51
CA VAL A 32 12.49 -19.32 2.82
C VAL A 32 11.03 -19.53 3.16
N ASN A 33 10.78 -20.16 4.31
CA ASN A 33 9.43 -20.23 4.86
C ASN A 33 9.01 -18.82 5.27
N GLN A 34 7.97 -18.30 4.64
CA GLN A 34 7.55 -16.90 4.81
C GLN A 34 6.05 -16.75 4.69
N SER A 35 5.46 -15.93 5.56
CA SER A 35 4.07 -15.50 5.47
C SER A 35 3.97 -14.04 5.01
N LEU A 36 3.20 -13.78 3.95
CA LEU A 36 2.86 -12.43 3.52
C LEU A 36 1.41 -12.14 3.91
N ILE A 37 1.19 -11.03 4.59
CA ILE A 37 -0.14 -10.56 4.97
C ILE A 37 -0.40 -9.25 4.24
N LEU A 38 -1.17 -9.33 3.16
CA LEU A 38 -1.42 -8.23 2.23
C LEU A 38 -2.80 -7.64 2.50
N ILE A 39 -2.88 -6.60 3.34
CA ILE A 39 -4.14 -5.95 3.72
C ILE A 39 -4.49 -4.86 2.70
N GLY A 40 -5.72 -4.86 2.19
CA GLY A 40 -6.19 -3.91 1.17
C GLY A 40 -6.33 -2.46 1.65
N GLY A 41 -6.24 -2.22 2.97
CA GLY A 41 -6.30 -0.89 3.57
C GLY A 41 -7.49 -0.71 4.51
N ALA A 42 -7.59 0.49 5.07
CA ALA A 42 -8.66 0.92 5.97
C ALA A 42 -9.02 -0.12 7.05
N LEU A 43 -8.03 -0.63 7.79
CA LEU A 43 -8.29 -1.50 8.94
C LEU A 43 -9.06 -0.70 10.00
N LYS A 44 -10.38 -0.90 10.09
CA LYS A 44 -11.33 -0.14 10.91
C LYS A 44 -11.14 -0.44 12.40
N THR A 45 -10.07 0.11 12.95
CA THR A 45 -9.60 -0.14 14.31
C THR A 45 -10.08 0.94 15.26
N CYS A 46 -10.57 0.53 16.43
CA CYS A 46 -10.93 1.42 17.53
C CYS A 46 -9.67 2.05 18.13
N SER A 47 -9.61 3.37 18.11
CA SER A 47 -8.55 4.14 18.75
C SER A 47 -9.07 5.47 19.29
N SER A 48 -8.25 6.16 20.08
CA SER A 48 -8.57 7.47 20.63
C SER A 48 -8.75 8.52 19.55
N PHE A 49 -8.10 8.33 18.40
CA PHE A 49 -8.20 9.18 17.20
C PHE A 49 -9.36 8.78 16.28
N SER A 50 -9.65 7.48 16.17
CA SER A 50 -10.70 6.91 15.31
C SER A 50 -11.86 6.32 16.11
N GLN A 51 -12.44 7.12 17.02
CA GLN A 51 -13.50 6.68 17.92
C GLN A 51 -14.75 6.12 17.23
N LYS A 52 -15.02 6.55 15.97
CA LYS A 52 -16.10 6.01 15.13
C LYS A 52 -15.99 4.50 14.87
N ASN A 53 -14.80 3.93 15.01
CA ASN A 53 -14.52 2.50 14.85
C ASN A 53 -14.67 1.71 16.16
N CYS A 54 -15.02 2.37 17.27
CA CYS A 54 -15.21 1.71 18.56
C CYS A 54 -16.64 1.21 18.73
N GLN A 55 -16.80 0.02 19.30
CA GLN A 55 -18.11 -0.52 19.67
C GLN A 55 -18.72 0.28 20.82
N SER A 56 -17.91 0.62 21.84
CA SER A 56 -18.28 1.51 22.94
C SER A 56 -17.28 2.65 23.10
N LEU A 57 -17.77 3.87 23.26
CA LEU A 57 -16.95 5.07 23.48
C LEU A 57 -16.45 5.22 24.92
N THR A 58 -17.15 4.64 25.91
CA THR A 58 -16.79 4.82 27.32
C THR A 58 -15.38 4.31 27.63
N LYS A 59 -15.03 3.13 27.09
CA LYS A 59 -13.70 2.52 27.28
C LYS A 59 -12.56 3.40 26.74
N ILE A 60 -12.73 4.01 25.57
CA ILE A 60 -11.68 4.82 24.95
C ILE A 60 -11.60 6.23 25.55
N GLN A 61 -12.74 6.81 25.94
CA GLN A 61 -12.82 8.15 26.53
C GLN A 61 -12.27 8.22 27.97
N GLN A 62 -12.25 7.09 28.68
CA GLN A 62 -11.63 7.00 30.01
C GLN A 62 -10.10 6.99 29.96
N ILE A 63 -9.50 6.73 28.80
CA ILE A 63 -8.04 6.66 28.65
C ILE A 63 -7.50 8.06 28.42
N SER A 64 -6.49 8.45 29.21
CA SER A 64 -5.73 9.67 28.97
C SER A 64 -4.83 9.48 27.73
N ALA A 65 -5.36 9.82 26.56
CA ALA A 65 -4.71 9.63 25.26
C ALA A 65 -4.90 10.84 24.34
N LYS A 66 -4.06 10.93 23.29
CA LYS A 66 -4.22 11.91 22.21
C LYS A 66 -5.44 11.52 21.37
N THR A 67 -6.45 12.38 21.31
CA THR A 67 -7.68 12.16 20.53
C THR A 67 -7.70 12.95 19.22
N THR A 68 -6.89 14.00 19.12
CA THR A 68 -6.79 14.88 17.95
C THR A 68 -5.44 15.59 17.96
N ALA A 69 -5.02 16.08 16.80
CA ALA A 69 -3.89 17.00 16.70
C ALA A 69 -4.31 18.38 17.21
N GLN A 70 -3.40 19.06 17.91
CA GLN A 70 -3.61 20.39 18.46
C GLN A 70 -2.73 21.42 17.78
N TYR A 71 -3.25 22.63 17.68
CA TYR A 71 -2.62 23.74 16.96
C TYR A 71 -2.60 24.98 17.84
N LYS A 72 -1.59 25.82 17.63
CA LYS A 72 -1.47 27.12 18.31
C LYS A 72 -1.06 28.19 17.33
N ILE A 73 -1.88 29.24 17.23
CA ILE A 73 -1.59 30.39 16.38
C ILE A 73 -0.98 31.49 17.24
N ASN A 74 0.23 31.93 16.89
CA ASN A 74 0.87 33.08 17.52
C ASN A 74 1.76 33.81 16.51
N SER A 75 2.15 35.03 16.87
CA SER A 75 2.93 35.91 15.98
C SER A 75 4.29 35.32 15.59
N ALA A 76 4.98 34.60 16.50
CA ALA A 76 6.28 34.01 16.21
C ALA A 76 6.17 32.87 15.17
N VAL A 77 5.13 32.01 15.27
CA VAL A 77 4.90 30.93 14.30
C VAL A 77 4.49 31.50 12.94
N ILE A 78 3.66 32.55 12.91
CA ILE A 78 3.27 33.21 11.66
C ILE A 78 4.50 33.81 10.95
N GLU A 79 5.41 34.45 11.67
CA GLU A 79 6.66 34.95 11.08
C GLU A 79 7.55 33.81 10.56
N LYS A 80 7.63 32.67 11.25
CA LYS A 80 8.32 31.49 10.72
C LYS A 80 7.67 30.96 9.44
N ILE A 81 6.34 30.88 9.37
CA ILE A 81 5.62 30.47 8.14
C ILE A 81 5.95 31.41 6.98
N LYS A 82 6.01 32.72 7.24
CA LYS A 82 6.36 33.73 6.24
C LYS A 82 7.81 33.61 5.76
N LEU A 83 8.74 33.30 6.66
CA LEU A 83 10.16 33.18 6.37
C LEU A 83 10.49 31.88 5.61
N PHE A 84 9.89 30.76 6.03
CA PHE A 84 10.23 29.42 5.53
C PHE A 84 9.20 28.84 4.56
N TRP A 85 8.39 29.68 3.92
CA TRP A 85 7.37 29.26 2.96
C TRP A 85 7.95 28.29 1.92
N PRO A 86 7.26 27.17 1.57
CA PRO A 86 7.89 26.04 0.91
C PRO A 86 8.16 26.23 -0.60
N ASP A 87 7.63 27.29 -1.21
CA ASP A 87 7.79 27.56 -2.64
C ASP A 87 7.92 29.05 -2.98
N LYS A 88 7.98 29.37 -4.27
CA LYS A 88 8.18 30.74 -4.77
C LYS A 88 6.87 31.55 -4.86
N ASN A 89 5.72 31.00 -4.48
CA ASN A 89 4.43 31.69 -4.63
C ASN A 89 4.22 32.75 -3.54
N GLY A 90 4.77 33.94 -3.76
CA GLY A 90 4.68 35.06 -2.82
C GLY A 90 3.24 35.58 -2.60
N LYS A 91 2.37 35.46 -3.62
CA LYS A 91 0.98 35.93 -3.54
C LYS A 91 0.16 35.09 -2.56
N ILE A 92 0.20 33.76 -2.71
CA ILE A 92 -0.52 32.86 -1.80
C ILE A 92 0.05 32.92 -0.39
N LYS A 93 1.38 32.97 -0.25
CA LYS A 93 2.07 33.17 1.03
C LYS A 93 1.53 34.39 1.78
N ASN A 94 1.57 35.56 1.15
CA ASN A 94 1.16 36.81 1.78
C ASN A 94 -0.33 36.80 2.15
N LYS A 95 -1.19 36.21 1.29
CA LYS A 95 -2.62 36.06 1.58
C LYS A 95 -2.85 35.15 2.79
N THR A 96 -2.19 33.99 2.82
CA THR A 96 -2.28 33.02 3.93
C THR A 96 -1.79 33.62 5.25
N VAL A 97 -0.65 34.31 5.25
CA VAL A 97 -0.10 34.98 6.45
C VAL A 97 -1.08 36.03 6.99
N ARG A 98 -1.69 36.84 6.12
CA ARG A 98 -2.71 37.83 6.53
C ARG A 98 -3.95 37.18 7.14
N ILE A 99 -4.43 36.08 6.56
CA ILE A 99 -5.58 35.32 7.08
C ILE A 99 -5.26 34.71 8.45
N LEU A 100 -4.11 34.05 8.60
CA LEU A 100 -3.69 33.51 9.90
C LEU A 100 -3.58 34.61 10.97
N SER A 101 -3.13 35.80 10.57
CA SER A 101 -3.01 36.97 11.45
C SER A 101 -4.37 37.54 11.86
N SER A 102 -5.43 37.35 11.07
CA SER A 102 -6.78 37.83 11.40
C SER A 102 -7.52 36.93 12.40
N PHE A 103 -6.99 35.74 12.74
CA PHE A 103 -7.58 34.84 13.73
C PHE A 103 -7.30 35.28 15.17
N SER A 104 -7.53 36.56 15.48
CA SER A 104 -7.26 37.20 16.78
C SER A 104 -7.93 36.46 17.95
N HIS A 105 -9.16 35.98 17.77
CA HIS A 105 -9.91 35.22 18.76
C HIS A 105 -9.33 33.83 19.10
N LEU A 106 -8.45 33.28 18.25
CA LEU A 106 -7.74 32.01 18.46
C LEU A 106 -6.29 32.22 18.92
N LYS A 107 -5.80 33.47 18.95
CA LYS A 107 -4.41 33.77 19.27
C LYS A 107 -4.03 33.19 20.63
N ASN A 108 -2.90 32.47 20.66
CA ASN A 108 -2.34 31.78 21.83
C ASN A 108 -3.21 30.69 22.47
N LYS A 109 -4.38 30.36 21.91
CA LYS A 109 -5.21 29.26 22.37
C LYS A 109 -4.73 27.94 21.75
N ILE A 110 -4.86 26.86 22.51
CA ILE A 110 -4.71 25.51 22.00
C ILE A 110 -6.06 25.11 21.40
N ILE A 111 -6.07 24.74 20.13
CA ILE A 111 -7.29 24.40 19.39
C ILE A 111 -7.11 23.11 18.60
N ASP A 112 -8.21 22.43 18.35
CA ASP A 112 -8.22 21.23 17.50
C ASP A 112 -8.15 21.60 16.01
N LYS A 113 -7.74 20.64 15.18
CA LYS A 113 -7.69 20.79 13.71
C LYS A 113 -9.00 21.29 13.12
N SER A 114 -10.13 20.75 13.60
CA SER A 114 -11.48 21.09 13.10
C SER A 114 -11.78 22.58 13.32
N VAL A 115 -11.50 23.10 14.52
CA VAL A 115 -11.68 24.53 14.85
C VAL A 115 -10.83 25.40 13.93
N LEU A 116 -9.57 25.05 13.71
CA LEU A 116 -8.67 25.79 12.80
C LEU A 116 -9.21 25.79 11.36
N VAL A 117 -9.56 24.60 10.84
CA VAL A 117 -10.07 24.43 9.47
C VAL A 117 -11.39 25.18 9.28
N ASP A 118 -12.32 25.07 10.22
CA ASP A 118 -13.64 25.69 10.12
C ASP A 118 -13.56 27.21 10.23
N THR A 119 -12.73 27.74 11.12
CA THR A 119 -12.45 29.18 11.17
C THR A 119 -11.86 29.66 9.84
N TRP A 120 -10.86 28.95 9.30
CA TRP A 120 -10.26 29.33 8.03
C TRP A 120 -11.26 29.26 6.88
N ARG A 121 -12.10 28.22 6.80
CA ARG A 121 -13.17 28.12 5.78
C ARG A 121 -14.15 29.28 5.87
N LYS A 122 -14.59 29.64 7.09
CA LYS A 122 -15.51 30.77 7.32
C LYS A 122 -14.88 32.10 6.94
N THR A 123 -13.60 32.30 7.23
CA THR A 123 -12.90 33.55 6.89
C THR A 123 -12.54 33.64 5.40
N ASN A 124 -12.00 32.58 4.81
CA ASN A 124 -11.59 32.56 3.41
C ASN A 124 -11.44 31.13 2.85
N LYS A 125 -12.58 30.49 2.53
CA LYS A 125 -12.61 29.18 1.87
C LYS A 125 -11.77 29.12 0.60
N GLN A 126 -11.77 30.19 -0.21
CA GLN A 126 -11.02 30.25 -1.46
C GLN A 126 -9.51 30.10 -1.23
N ASN A 127 -8.94 30.80 -0.24
CA ASN A 127 -7.52 30.68 0.09
C ASN A 127 -7.16 29.27 0.53
N LEU A 128 -7.93 28.68 1.47
CA LEU A 128 -7.68 27.33 1.95
C LEU A 128 -7.70 26.31 0.81
N ASN A 129 -8.69 26.40 -0.08
CA ASN A 129 -8.84 25.50 -1.22
C ASN A 129 -7.78 25.71 -2.32
N SER A 130 -7.13 26.87 -2.36
CA SER A 130 -6.08 27.20 -3.32
C SER A 130 -4.67 26.82 -2.86
N LEU A 131 -4.50 26.39 -1.61
CA LEU A 131 -3.23 25.85 -1.15
C LEU A 131 -2.95 24.54 -1.87
N THR A 132 -1.72 24.37 -2.36
CA THR A 132 -1.23 23.05 -2.77
C THR A 132 -1.07 22.16 -1.56
N ASP A 133 -1.04 20.84 -1.74
CA ASP A 133 -0.71 19.90 -0.65
C ASP A 133 0.55 20.31 0.12
N GLN A 134 1.63 20.66 -0.59
CA GLN A 134 2.89 21.09 0.04
C GLN A 134 2.69 22.32 0.94
N GLN A 135 1.94 23.33 0.48
CA GLN A 135 1.66 24.54 1.26
C GLN A 135 0.71 24.27 2.43
N TYR A 136 -0.36 23.52 2.18
CA TYR A 136 -1.34 23.13 3.19
C TYR A 136 -0.63 22.41 4.33
N TYR A 137 0.07 21.33 4.02
CA TYR A 137 0.75 20.54 5.03
C TYR A 137 1.87 21.31 5.73
N PHE A 138 2.65 22.13 5.01
CA PHE A 138 3.65 23.00 5.64
C PHE A 138 3.03 23.92 6.70
N VAL A 139 1.92 24.61 6.37
CA VAL A 139 1.27 25.52 7.33
C VAL A 139 0.73 24.77 8.54
N PHE A 140 0.04 23.66 8.32
CA PHE A 140 -0.51 22.86 9.42
C PHE A 140 0.62 22.30 10.30
N ASP A 141 1.70 21.80 9.72
CA ASP A 141 2.83 21.27 10.46
C ASP A 141 3.51 22.34 11.34
N MET A 142 3.63 23.56 10.82
CA MET A 142 4.22 24.70 11.55
C MET A 142 3.33 25.18 12.70
N LEU A 143 2.01 25.06 12.57
CA LEU A 143 1.04 25.46 13.59
C LEU A 143 0.80 24.35 14.64
N GLU A 144 1.10 23.10 14.32
CA GLU A 144 0.90 21.96 15.21
C GLU A 144 1.81 22.05 16.44
N VAL A 145 1.28 21.63 17.59
CA VAL A 145 1.99 21.60 18.87
C VAL A 145 1.92 20.21 19.49
N GLN A 146 2.90 19.92 20.35
CA GLN A 146 2.88 18.69 21.15
C GLN A 146 1.66 18.65 22.06
N VAL A 147 0.93 17.53 22.01
CA VAL A 147 -0.17 17.25 22.93
C VAL A 147 0.40 16.58 24.18
N THR A 148 0.22 17.18 25.34
CA THR A 148 0.79 16.71 26.61
C THR A 148 -0.27 16.53 27.69
N ASN A 149 0.03 15.68 28.68
CA ASN A 149 -0.73 15.61 29.91
C ASN A 149 -0.37 16.75 30.86
N LYS A 150 -0.99 16.79 32.04
CA LYS A 150 -0.73 17.82 33.07
C LYS A 150 0.74 17.88 33.54
N ASN A 151 1.51 16.81 33.36
CA ASN A 151 2.91 16.71 33.75
C ASN A 151 3.87 17.02 32.59
N GLY A 152 3.36 17.51 31.46
CA GLY A 152 4.17 17.81 30.26
C GLY A 152 4.63 16.58 29.47
N LYS A 153 4.18 15.36 29.83
CA LYS A 153 4.50 14.15 29.06
C LYS A 153 3.61 14.07 27.82
N ARG A 154 4.20 13.73 26.66
CA ARG A 154 3.46 13.54 25.41
C ARG A 154 2.35 12.50 25.58
N LEU A 155 1.13 12.87 25.17
CA LEU A 155 0.03 11.92 25.06
C LEU A 155 0.18 11.14 23.75
N LYS A 156 0.06 9.81 23.86
CA LYS A 156 0.05 8.89 22.71
C LYS A 156 -1.37 8.63 22.24
N GLU A 157 -1.53 8.29 20.96
CA GLU A 157 -2.75 7.60 20.52
C GLU A 157 -2.89 6.25 21.25
N SER A 158 -4.10 5.91 21.67
CA SER A 158 -4.41 4.63 22.31
C SER A 158 -5.26 3.78 21.38
N VAL A 159 -4.92 2.50 21.25
CA VAL A 159 -5.61 1.54 20.37
C VAL A 159 -6.24 0.43 21.20
N LEU A 160 -7.51 0.11 20.94
CA LEU A 160 -8.26 -0.96 21.63
C LEU A 160 -8.91 -1.90 20.61
N THR A 161 -8.11 -2.81 20.08
CA THR A 161 -8.51 -3.80 19.07
C THR A 161 -9.61 -4.76 19.55
N SER A 162 -9.67 -5.04 20.85
CA SER A 162 -10.77 -5.81 21.46
C SER A 162 -12.12 -5.08 21.47
N ASN A 163 -12.12 -3.77 21.18
CA ASN A 163 -13.31 -2.92 21.12
C ASN A 163 -13.60 -2.43 19.69
N ASN A 164 -13.04 -3.09 18.67
CA ASN A 164 -13.35 -2.82 17.27
C ASN A 164 -14.83 -3.04 16.99
N LYS A 165 -15.47 -2.06 16.35
CA LYS A 165 -16.85 -2.18 15.84
C LYS A 165 -16.97 -3.18 14.69
N ILE A 166 -15.90 -3.31 13.89
CA ILE A 166 -15.86 -4.20 12.73
C ILE A 166 -15.05 -5.44 13.08
N GLU A 167 -15.74 -6.56 13.28
CA GLU A 167 -15.14 -7.83 13.69
C GLU A 167 -14.02 -8.30 12.75
N ALA A 168 -14.20 -8.11 11.44
CA ALA A 168 -13.22 -8.46 10.43
C ALA A 168 -11.83 -7.83 10.65
N SER A 169 -11.77 -6.62 11.25
CA SER A 169 -10.48 -6.00 11.60
C SER A 169 -9.78 -6.80 12.71
N THR A 170 -10.53 -7.28 13.70
CA THR A 170 -10.03 -8.14 14.78
C THR A 170 -9.64 -9.53 14.26
N GLN A 171 -10.37 -10.07 13.28
CA GLN A 171 -10.05 -11.36 12.67
C GLN A 171 -8.70 -11.32 11.94
N ILE A 172 -8.42 -10.27 11.15
CA ILE A 172 -7.12 -10.10 10.47
C ILE A 172 -5.98 -10.05 11.51
N LEU A 173 -6.14 -9.27 12.58
CA LEU A 173 -5.13 -9.17 13.63
C LEU A 173 -4.92 -10.51 14.34
N SER A 174 -6.00 -11.22 14.64
CA SER A 174 -5.94 -12.54 15.28
C SER A 174 -5.19 -13.55 14.41
N GLU A 175 -5.37 -13.48 13.10
CA GLU A 175 -4.72 -14.37 12.14
C GLU A 175 -3.21 -14.11 12.04
N ILE A 176 -2.79 -12.84 12.14
CA ILE A 176 -1.37 -12.45 12.26
C ILE A 176 -0.79 -13.02 13.57
N ILE A 177 -1.45 -12.74 14.70
CA ILE A 177 -0.98 -13.16 16.03
C ILE A 177 -0.87 -14.69 16.12
N LYS A 178 -1.86 -15.40 15.58
CA LYS A 178 -1.87 -16.86 15.53
C LYS A 178 -0.63 -17.40 14.81
N ARG A 179 -0.32 -16.88 13.62
CA ARG A 179 0.88 -17.29 12.86
C ARG A 179 2.17 -17.00 13.61
N LEU A 180 2.29 -15.82 14.18
CA LEU A 180 3.46 -15.45 14.97
C LEU A 180 3.69 -16.40 16.15
N LYS A 181 2.63 -16.72 16.88
CA LYS A 181 2.70 -17.63 18.04
C LYS A 181 3.00 -19.09 17.69
N MET A 182 2.80 -19.51 16.43
CA MET A 182 3.25 -20.82 15.96
C MET A 182 4.77 -20.91 15.81
N VAL A 183 5.43 -19.77 15.58
CA VAL A 183 6.88 -19.70 15.39
C VAL A 183 7.59 -19.35 16.69
N ASN A 184 7.08 -18.37 17.42
CA ASN A 184 7.68 -17.86 18.66
C ASN A 184 6.58 -17.56 19.70
N GLN A 185 6.71 -18.11 20.92
CA GLN A 185 5.72 -17.88 22.00
C GLN A 185 5.63 -16.41 22.43
N HIS A 186 6.73 -15.65 22.31
CA HIS A 186 6.82 -14.23 22.62
C HIS A 186 7.30 -13.47 21.38
N PRO A 187 6.44 -13.34 20.36
CA PRO A 187 6.88 -12.83 19.07
C PRO A 187 7.14 -11.33 19.12
N LYS A 188 8.09 -10.88 18.30
CA LYS A 188 8.44 -9.48 18.11
C LYS A 188 8.04 -8.97 16.73
N ILE A 189 7.27 -7.89 16.69
CA ILE A 189 6.91 -7.16 15.47
C ILE A 189 7.64 -5.82 15.45
N ILE A 190 8.36 -5.57 14.36
CA ILE A 190 8.81 -4.22 14.02
C ILE A 190 7.75 -3.56 13.14
N VAL A 191 7.34 -2.34 13.51
CA VAL A 191 6.46 -1.52 12.68
C VAL A 191 7.23 -0.34 12.12
N THR A 192 7.15 -0.12 10.81
CA THR A 192 7.63 1.11 10.17
C THR A 192 6.47 1.87 9.56
N THR A 193 6.51 3.19 9.73
CA THR A 193 5.49 4.11 9.24
C THR A 193 5.93 4.88 7.98
N ALA A 194 6.91 4.34 7.25
CA ALA A 194 7.54 4.98 6.10
C ALA A 194 6.60 5.31 4.93
N SER A 195 5.40 4.72 4.83
CA SER A 195 4.42 5.14 3.82
C SER A 195 3.80 6.50 4.14
N SER A 196 3.87 6.96 5.38
CA SER A 196 3.28 8.27 5.75
C SER A 196 4.19 9.43 5.39
N ARG A 197 3.59 10.53 4.93
CA ARG A 197 4.23 11.85 4.82
C ARG A 197 4.88 12.26 6.15
N ASP A 198 4.11 12.15 7.22
CA ASP A 198 4.55 12.26 8.60
C ASP A 198 4.58 10.87 9.26
N PRO A 199 5.76 10.22 9.36
CA PRO A 199 5.86 8.90 9.96
C PRO A 199 5.63 8.91 11.48
N TYR A 200 5.75 10.05 12.16
CA TYR A 200 5.61 10.12 13.62
C TYR A 200 4.15 10.13 14.06
N GLU A 201 3.28 10.76 13.27
CA GLU A 201 1.83 10.85 13.54
C GLU A 201 1.18 9.48 13.70
N SER A 202 1.52 8.53 12.81
CA SER A 202 0.90 7.19 12.81
C SER A 202 1.63 6.16 13.68
N ALA A 203 2.80 6.49 14.25
CA ALA A 203 3.64 5.55 14.99
C ALA A 203 2.91 4.93 16.20
N ASP A 204 2.24 5.76 17.01
CA ASP A 204 1.53 5.29 18.21
C ASP A 204 0.39 4.32 17.86
N PHE A 205 -0.32 4.56 16.74
CA PHE A 205 -1.37 3.66 16.25
C PHE A 205 -0.83 2.27 15.93
N TYR A 206 0.24 2.18 15.13
CA TYR A 206 0.79 0.89 14.73
C TYR A 206 1.47 0.14 15.89
N GLU A 207 2.10 0.84 16.84
CA GLU A 207 2.57 0.22 18.09
C GLU A 207 1.39 -0.39 18.88
N GLY A 208 0.27 0.33 18.94
CA GLY A 208 -0.91 -0.07 19.69
C GLY A 208 -1.71 -1.24 19.08
N LEU A 209 -1.51 -1.59 17.80
CA LEU A 209 -2.28 -2.64 17.13
C LEU A 209 -2.16 -4.01 17.81
N PHE A 210 -0.95 -4.36 18.28
CA PHE A 210 -0.68 -5.69 18.85
C PHE A 210 -0.35 -5.68 20.35
N ALA A 211 -0.22 -4.50 20.98
CA ALA A 211 0.27 -4.34 22.35
C ALA A 211 -0.47 -5.20 23.40
N ASN A 212 -1.77 -5.46 23.23
CA ASN A 212 -2.58 -6.23 24.19
C ASN A 212 -2.66 -7.74 23.91
N HIS A 213 -1.82 -8.28 23.03
CA HIS A 213 -1.90 -9.68 22.59
C HIS A 213 -0.69 -10.55 23.01
N GLY A 214 0.15 -10.05 23.91
CA GLY A 214 1.39 -10.73 24.32
C GLY A 214 2.43 -10.78 23.19
N VAL A 215 2.50 -9.70 22.40
CA VAL A 215 3.43 -9.51 21.29
C VAL A 215 4.27 -8.28 21.62
N GLU A 216 5.60 -8.40 21.52
CA GLU A 216 6.48 -7.24 21.61
C GLU A 216 6.35 -6.42 20.33
N VAL A 217 6.06 -5.12 20.45
CA VAL A 217 5.96 -4.22 19.29
C VAL A 217 6.95 -3.08 19.45
N GLU A 218 7.81 -2.90 18.44
CA GLU A 218 8.76 -1.79 18.37
C GLU A 218 8.50 -0.97 17.12
N TRP A 219 8.24 0.33 17.28
CA TRP A 219 8.32 1.25 16.14
C TRP A 219 9.78 1.53 15.81
N LEU A 220 10.18 1.15 14.60
CA LEU A 220 11.50 1.43 14.07
C LEU A 220 11.43 2.69 13.20
N PRO A 221 12.19 3.76 13.51
CA PRO A 221 12.20 5.00 12.74
C PRO A 221 12.96 4.87 11.41
N LEU A 222 12.76 3.77 10.67
CA LEU A 222 13.25 3.59 9.32
C LEU A 222 12.39 4.39 8.34
N THR A 223 12.66 5.70 8.29
CA THR A 223 12.00 6.67 7.41
C THR A 223 12.83 6.92 6.14
N PRO A 224 12.25 7.55 5.10
CA PRO A 224 13.03 8.03 3.95
C PRO A 224 14.21 8.93 4.34
N ALA A 225 14.02 9.79 5.35
CA ALA A 225 15.07 10.68 5.84
C ALA A 225 16.18 9.92 6.57
N LEU A 226 15.85 8.93 7.42
CA LEU A 226 16.84 8.10 8.11
C LEU A 226 17.63 7.23 7.13
N ALA A 227 16.96 6.56 6.18
CA ALA A 227 17.61 5.74 5.17
C ALA A 227 18.66 6.55 4.38
N PHE A 228 18.27 7.72 3.89
CA PHE A 228 19.17 8.63 3.19
C PHE A 228 20.31 9.13 4.11
N ALA A 229 20.00 9.49 5.35
CA ALA A 229 20.96 10.05 6.29
C ALA A 229 22.04 9.04 6.71
N ILE A 230 21.69 7.77 6.93
CA ILE A 230 22.67 6.71 7.23
C ILE A 230 23.61 6.52 6.05
N ASP A 231 23.06 6.39 4.84
CA ASP A 231 23.83 6.14 3.62
C ASP A 231 24.81 7.28 3.26
N ASN A 232 24.48 8.52 3.65
CA ASN A 232 25.22 9.72 3.28
C ASN A 232 25.93 10.39 4.48
N ASN A 233 25.93 9.77 5.67
CA ASN A 233 26.46 10.36 6.91
C ASN A 233 25.86 11.75 7.24
N GLN A 234 24.56 11.93 7.06
CA GLN A 234 23.84 13.21 7.25
C GLN A 234 22.86 13.22 8.42
N CYS A 235 23.11 12.46 9.48
CA CYS A 235 22.20 12.34 10.63
C CYS A 235 21.87 13.69 11.32
N ASN A 236 22.78 14.66 11.32
CA ASN A 236 22.52 15.99 11.88
C ASN A 236 21.58 16.84 11.00
N ASN A 237 21.29 16.42 9.77
CA ASN A 237 20.44 17.12 8.82
C ASN A 237 19.03 16.49 8.70
N LEU A 238 18.65 15.56 9.59
CA LEU A 238 17.35 14.90 9.57
C LEU A 238 16.15 15.86 9.41
N PRO A 239 16.06 17.02 10.10
CA PRO A 239 14.96 17.95 9.90
C PRO A 239 14.84 18.47 8.45
N LYS A 240 15.97 18.77 7.81
CA LYS A 240 16.02 19.23 6.41
C LYS A 240 15.69 18.10 5.43
N LEU A 241 16.16 16.88 5.72
CA LEU A 241 15.88 15.70 4.91
C LEU A 241 14.39 15.31 4.94
N ARG A 242 13.76 15.37 6.12
CA ARG A 242 12.30 15.17 6.28
C ARG A 242 11.50 16.15 5.42
N GLN A 243 11.89 17.43 5.43
CA GLN A 243 11.25 18.44 4.58
C GLN A 243 11.43 18.14 3.09
N GLY A 244 12.63 17.77 2.66
CA GLY A 244 12.95 17.55 1.24
C GLY A 244 12.42 16.25 0.66
N LEU A 245 12.34 15.18 1.46
CA LEU A 245 11.98 13.83 1.00
C LEU A 245 10.52 13.46 1.27
N SER A 246 9.98 13.84 2.43
CA SER A 246 8.59 13.54 2.79
C SER A 246 7.71 14.77 2.99
N GLY A 247 8.27 15.98 2.92
CA GLY A 247 7.47 17.21 3.08
C GLY A 247 6.96 17.45 4.50
N SER A 248 7.55 16.83 5.52
CA SER A 248 7.19 17.05 6.93
C SER A 248 8.13 18.07 7.59
N VAL A 249 7.57 19.00 8.38
CA VAL A 249 8.33 20.07 9.05
C VAL A 249 7.95 20.19 10.53
N ASN A 250 8.76 20.87 11.34
CA ASN A 250 8.48 21.14 12.75
C ASN A 250 8.23 19.87 13.62
N ARG A 251 8.68 18.68 13.16
CA ARG A 251 8.39 17.42 13.85
C ARG A 251 9.15 17.28 15.18
N ASP A 252 10.30 17.93 15.35
CA ASP A 252 11.05 17.91 16.62
C ASP A 252 10.28 18.59 17.76
N ALA A 253 9.46 19.60 17.45
CA ALA A 253 8.63 20.27 18.44
C ALA A 253 7.36 19.47 18.77
N VAL A 254 6.84 18.69 17.83
CA VAL A 254 5.57 17.94 18.00
C VAL A 254 5.81 16.55 18.59
N TYR A 255 6.88 15.87 18.17
CA TYR A 255 7.21 14.49 18.56
C TYR A 255 8.68 14.36 19.01
N PRO A 256 9.13 15.11 20.04
CA PRO A 256 10.54 15.15 20.44
C PRO A 256 11.12 13.79 20.84
N ASP A 257 10.32 12.91 21.44
CA ASP A 257 10.70 11.53 21.77
C ASP A 257 10.99 10.70 20.53
N ARG A 258 10.16 10.83 19.49
CA ARG A 258 10.29 10.06 18.25
C ARG A 258 11.42 10.55 17.38
N THR A 259 11.60 11.86 17.26
CA THR A 259 12.69 12.42 16.46
C THR A 259 14.05 12.20 17.14
N ALA A 260 14.11 12.19 18.47
CA ALA A 260 15.30 11.78 19.21
C ALA A 260 15.63 10.28 18.99
N ALA A 261 14.63 9.41 18.97
CA ALA A 261 14.83 7.99 18.65
C ALA A 261 15.36 7.78 17.22
N GLU A 262 14.84 8.53 16.24
CA GLU A 262 15.37 8.51 14.87
C GLU A 262 16.83 8.98 14.80
N LEU A 263 17.14 10.11 15.44
CA LEU A 263 18.52 10.63 15.49
C LEU A 263 19.48 9.62 16.14
N THR A 264 19.04 8.98 17.23
CA THR A 264 19.82 7.97 17.95
C THR A 264 20.11 6.77 17.05
N LEU A 265 19.09 6.24 16.36
CA LEU A 265 19.28 5.12 15.43
C LEU A 265 20.20 5.51 14.26
N CYS A 266 20.01 6.71 13.70
CA CYS A 266 20.84 7.20 12.60
C CYS A 266 22.33 7.26 13.01
N LYS A 267 22.62 7.82 14.19
CA LYS A 267 23.99 7.90 14.74
C LYS A 267 24.58 6.55 15.11
N ALA A 268 23.74 5.58 15.49
CA ALA A 268 24.16 4.21 15.78
C ALA A 268 24.59 3.45 14.51
N GLY A 269 24.09 3.88 13.35
CA GLY A 269 24.53 3.40 12.05
C GLY A 269 23.89 2.11 11.57
N GLU A 270 24.30 1.71 10.36
CA GLU A 270 23.71 0.63 9.59
C GLU A 270 23.66 -0.72 10.33
N GLN A 271 24.76 -1.11 10.98
CA GLN A 271 24.83 -2.43 11.61
C GLN A 271 23.82 -2.58 12.76
N VAL A 272 23.58 -1.51 13.53
CA VAL A 272 22.59 -1.51 14.60
C VAL A 272 21.17 -1.61 14.04
N LEU A 273 20.89 -0.92 12.93
CA LEU A 273 19.63 -1.05 12.20
C LEU A 273 19.41 -2.48 11.71
N ILE A 274 20.40 -3.11 11.08
CA ILE A 274 20.31 -4.50 10.61
C ILE A 274 20.07 -5.46 11.79
N ASN A 275 20.78 -5.28 12.91
CA ASN A 275 20.61 -6.14 14.08
C ASN A 275 19.21 -6.01 14.69
N LYS A 276 18.64 -4.80 14.73
CA LYS A 276 17.25 -4.61 15.13
C LYS A 276 16.28 -5.36 14.21
N LEU A 277 16.44 -5.21 12.89
CA LEU A 277 15.61 -5.90 11.91
C LEU A 277 15.69 -7.44 12.04
N LYS A 278 16.89 -7.99 12.25
CA LYS A 278 17.10 -9.43 12.48
C LYS A 278 16.42 -9.99 13.73
N SER A 279 16.14 -9.14 14.73
CA SER A 279 15.48 -9.56 15.97
C SER A 279 13.97 -9.73 15.84
N ALA A 280 13.37 -9.31 14.71
CA ALA A 280 11.93 -9.34 14.53
C ALA A 280 11.46 -10.64 13.86
N ASP A 281 10.35 -11.18 14.36
CA ASP A 281 9.61 -12.28 13.71
C ASP A 281 8.75 -11.76 12.55
N ALA A 282 8.31 -10.49 12.63
CA ALA A 282 7.61 -9.81 11.56
C ALA A 282 7.99 -8.34 11.39
N ILE A 283 7.83 -7.85 10.16
CA ILE A 283 7.88 -6.42 9.86
C ILE A 283 6.54 -5.99 9.24
N MET A 284 5.98 -4.89 9.76
CA MET A 284 4.75 -4.29 9.25
C MET A 284 5.02 -2.93 8.59
N PHE A 285 4.48 -2.76 7.38
CA PHE A 285 4.45 -1.52 6.62
C PHE A 285 3.05 -0.89 6.64
N ASN A 286 2.98 0.37 7.04
CA ASN A 286 1.73 1.12 7.11
C ASN A 286 1.17 1.52 5.72
N GLY A 287 -0.02 2.15 5.74
CA GLY A 287 -0.61 2.78 4.56
C GLY A 287 -0.10 4.21 4.33
N GLY A 288 -0.30 4.73 3.12
CA GLY A 288 0.14 6.06 2.71
C GLY A 288 0.58 6.06 1.24
N ASP A 289 1.84 6.40 1.00
CA ASP A 289 2.49 6.39 -0.31
C ASP A 289 3.56 5.29 -0.40
N GLN A 290 3.34 4.34 -1.31
CA GLN A 290 4.23 3.21 -1.55
C GLN A 290 5.60 3.63 -2.09
N THR A 291 5.71 4.78 -2.76
CA THR A 291 7.00 5.33 -3.23
C THR A 291 7.89 5.75 -2.06
N LEU A 292 7.30 6.25 -0.97
CA LEU A 292 8.03 6.59 0.25
C LEU A 292 8.55 5.32 0.94
N THR A 293 7.74 4.26 1.03
CA THR A 293 8.24 2.99 1.59
C THR A 293 9.29 2.36 0.69
N LYS A 294 9.15 2.38 -0.64
CA LYS A 294 10.21 1.91 -1.55
C LYS A 294 11.54 2.64 -1.32
N SER A 295 11.49 3.94 -1.01
CA SER A 295 12.70 4.74 -0.78
C SER A 295 13.51 4.35 0.47
N ILE A 296 12.97 3.50 1.35
CA ILE A 296 13.75 2.93 2.47
C ILE A 296 14.44 1.61 2.07
N PHE A 297 14.06 1.01 0.93
CA PHE A 297 14.65 -0.23 0.43
C PHE A 297 15.67 0.01 -0.67
N TYR A 298 15.46 1.04 -1.50
CA TYR A 298 16.30 1.32 -2.65
C TYR A 298 16.66 2.80 -2.74
N ARG A 299 17.89 3.07 -3.19
CA ARG A 299 18.34 4.39 -3.61
C ARG A 299 17.62 4.80 -4.90
N LYS A 300 17.75 6.08 -5.28
CA LYS A 300 17.15 6.61 -6.52
C LYS A 300 17.60 5.88 -7.80
N ASN A 301 18.78 5.28 -7.79
CA ASN A 301 19.30 4.46 -8.90
C ASN A 301 18.86 2.98 -8.81
N ASN A 302 17.86 2.66 -7.98
CA ASN A 302 17.35 1.31 -7.71
C ASN A 302 18.35 0.34 -7.06
N THR A 303 19.52 0.80 -6.60
CA THR A 303 20.41 -0.04 -5.79
C THR A 303 19.84 -0.24 -4.39
N ALA A 304 19.81 -1.48 -3.91
CA ALA A 304 19.29 -1.80 -2.59
C ALA A 304 20.19 -1.23 -1.48
N TYR A 305 19.57 -0.76 -0.40
CA TYR A 305 20.31 -0.54 0.86
C TYR A 305 20.68 -1.89 1.49
N PRO A 306 21.75 -1.95 2.32
CA PRO A 306 22.21 -3.22 2.88
C PRO A 306 21.18 -3.96 3.75
N TRP A 307 20.30 -3.23 4.44
CA TRP A 307 19.23 -3.83 5.25
C TRP A 307 18.06 -4.39 4.44
N THR A 308 17.92 -4.06 3.15
CA THR A 308 16.79 -4.51 2.31
C THR A 308 16.71 -6.03 2.22
N LYS A 309 17.87 -6.71 2.16
CA LYS A 309 17.92 -8.17 2.21
C LYS A 309 17.36 -8.72 3.51
N THR A 310 17.73 -8.12 4.66
CA THR A 310 17.23 -8.53 5.98
C THR A 310 15.71 -8.38 6.09
N ILE A 311 15.18 -7.29 5.53
CA ILE A 311 13.73 -7.07 5.47
C ILE A 311 13.06 -8.16 4.62
N ARG A 312 13.58 -8.42 3.41
CA ARG A 312 13.00 -9.42 2.50
C ARG A 312 13.00 -10.83 3.09
N GLU A 313 14.01 -11.17 3.91
CA GLU A 313 14.19 -12.48 4.53
C GLU A 313 13.44 -12.63 5.88
N THR A 314 12.71 -11.61 6.33
CA THR A 314 11.93 -11.69 7.58
C THR A 314 10.81 -12.72 7.46
N GLY A 315 10.61 -13.54 8.49
CA GLY A 315 9.67 -14.67 8.46
C GLY A 315 8.22 -14.28 8.16
N MET A 316 7.80 -13.07 8.52
CA MET A 316 6.50 -12.53 8.13
C MET A 316 6.56 -11.06 7.71
N LEU A 317 5.94 -10.73 6.58
CA LEU A 317 5.80 -9.37 6.08
C LEU A 317 4.34 -8.97 6.03
N ILE A 318 4.01 -7.87 6.71
CA ILE A 318 2.64 -7.38 6.85
C ILE A 318 2.56 -6.03 6.14
N GLY A 319 1.60 -5.87 5.23
CA GLY A 319 1.36 -4.63 4.51
C GLY A 319 -0.07 -4.18 4.68
N THR A 320 -0.32 -2.87 4.71
CA THR A 320 -1.65 -2.30 4.54
C THR A 320 -1.64 -1.18 3.51
N SER A 321 -2.55 -1.22 2.54
CA SER A 321 -2.63 -0.22 1.48
C SER A 321 -1.29 -0.06 0.72
N ALA A 322 -0.60 1.08 0.84
CA ALA A 322 0.75 1.28 0.31
C ALA A 322 1.75 0.22 0.77
N GLY A 323 1.72 -0.19 2.04
CA GLY A 323 2.54 -1.25 2.58
C GLY A 323 2.27 -2.63 1.96
N THR A 324 1.09 -2.84 1.38
CA THR A 324 0.78 -4.02 0.56
C THR A 324 1.29 -3.84 -0.86
N ALA A 325 1.03 -2.69 -1.49
CA ALA A 325 1.48 -2.41 -2.85
C ALA A 325 3.01 -2.55 -3.00
N VAL A 326 3.77 -2.06 -2.02
CA VAL A 326 5.24 -2.12 -2.00
C VAL A 326 5.80 -3.53 -1.85
N GLN A 327 5.00 -4.53 -1.46
CA GLN A 327 5.46 -5.91 -1.43
C GLN A 327 5.56 -6.53 -2.84
N GLY A 328 4.79 -5.99 -3.80
CA GLY A 328 4.86 -6.40 -5.20
C GLY A 328 6.23 -6.12 -5.80
N GLY A 329 6.65 -6.93 -6.77
CA GLY A 329 7.92 -6.77 -7.46
C GLY A 329 8.57 -8.09 -7.82
N GLY A 330 9.84 -8.03 -8.22
CA GLY A 330 10.62 -9.21 -8.54
C GLY A 330 10.44 -9.66 -9.99
N ILE A 331 10.97 -10.85 -10.29
CA ILE A 331 10.98 -11.43 -11.62
C ILE A 331 10.25 -12.76 -11.56
N ASN A 332 9.19 -12.89 -12.34
CA ASN A 332 8.52 -14.16 -12.57
C ASN A 332 8.79 -14.65 -14.01
N LYS A 333 8.13 -15.72 -14.45
CA LYS A 333 8.32 -16.31 -15.80
C LYS A 333 8.00 -15.33 -16.96
N LEU A 334 7.30 -14.24 -16.68
CA LEU A 334 6.88 -13.22 -17.66
C LEU A 334 7.73 -11.94 -17.56
N GLY A 335 8.78 -11.95 -16.74
CA GLY A 335 9.66 -10.82 -16.52
C GLY A 335 9.35 -10.07 -15.23
N MET A 336 9.66 -8.78 -15.23
CA MET A 336 9.59 -7.94 -14.05
C MET A 336 8.14 -7.60 -13.69
N VAL A 337 7.79 -7.76 -12.40
CA VAL A 337 6.46 -7.40 -11.88
C VAL A 337 6.47 -5.93 -11.47
N PRO A 338 5.70 -5.05 -12.10
CA PRO A 338 5.67 -3.63 -11.75
C PRO A 338 4.87 -3.37 -10.48
N MET A 339 5.09 -2.22 -9.85
CA MET A 339 4.28 -1.71 -8.74
C MET A 339 3.46 -0.52 -9.22
N ILE A 340 2.13 -0.55 -9.01
CA ILE A 340 1.32 0.63 -9.34
C ILE A 340 1.64 1.78 -8.37
N THR A 341 1.85 2.98 -8.91
CA THR A 341 2.12 4.19 -8.11
C THR A 341 0.93 5.14 -8.07
N ASN A 342 0.10 5.20 -9.12
CA ASN A 342 -1.05 6.10 -9.17
C ASN A 342 -2.16 5.63 -10.12
N GLY A 343 -3.31 6.31 -10.08
CA GLY A 343 -4.25 6.36 -11.21
C GLY A 343 -5.68 5.93 -10.90
N SER A 344 -6.59 6.24 -11.83
CA SER A 344 -8.00 5.82 -11.81
C SER A 344 -8.33 4.86 -12.97
N SER A 345 -9.42 4.10 -12.85
CA SER A 345 -9.89 3.22 -13.92
C SER A 345 -10.29 3.98 -15.19
N LYS A 346 -10.98 5.12 -15.07
CA LYS A 346 -11.33 5.97 -16.22
C LYS A 346 -10.07 6.43 -16.97
N GLN A 347 -9.12 7.01 -16.25
CA GLN A 347 -7.91 7.55 -16.88
C GLN A 347 -7.01 6.45 -17.47
N ALA A 348 -6.96 5.28 -16.83
CA ALA A 348 -6.25 4.12 -17.35
C ALA A 348 -6.81 3.64 -18.70
N LEU A 349 -8.13 3.69 -18.89
CA LEU A 349 -8.73 3.36 -20.19
C LEU A 349 -8.41 4.43 -21.25
N LEU A 350 -8.44 5.70 -20.88
CA LEU A 350 -8.21 6.83 -21.80
C LEU A 350 -6.76 6.92 -22.27
N THR A 351 -5.80 6.79 -21.35
CA THR A 351 -4.38 7.11 -21.60
C THR A 351 -3.44 5.90 -21.49
N GLY A 352 -3.94 4.74 -21.06
CA GLY A 352 -3.10 3.58 -20.80
C GLY A 352 -2.31 3.71 -19.50
N ALA A 353 -1.25 2.91 -19.38
CA ALA A 353 -0.32 2.94 -18.26
C ALA A 353 1.00 3.60 -18.70
N ILE A 354 1.58 4.43 -17.84
CA ILE A 354 2.82 5.15 -18.10
C ILE A 354 3.83 4.84 -17.00
N SER A 355 5.03 4.41 -17.38
CA SER A 355 6.16 4.30 -16.45
C SER A 355 6.69 5.69 -16.15
N SER A 356 6.30 6.24 -15.00
CA SER A 356 6.72 7.59 -14.58
C SER A 356 6.54 7.80 -13.08
N ILE A 357 7.15 8.88 -12.58
CA ILE A 357 6.96 9.32 -11.20
C ILE A 357 5.47 9.63 -10.98
N ARG A 358 4.95 9.21 -9.82
CA ARG A 358 3.60 9.58 -9.38
C ARG A 358 3.42 11.11 -9.45
N PRO A 359 2.41 11.62 -10.17
CA PRO A 359 2.06 13.03 -10.12
C PRO A 359 1.45 13.38 -8.75
N SER A 360 1.65 14.62 -8.31
CA SER A 360 0.92 15.16 -7.15
C SER A 360 -0.58 15.17 -7.42
N GLU A 361 -1.41 14.91 -6.40
CA GLU A 361 -2.87 14.93 -6.55
C GLU A 361 -3.42 16.31 -6.95
N ASP A 362 -2.65 17.35 -6.64
CA ASP A 362 -2.98 18.74 -6.89
C ASP A 362 -2.15 19.35 -8.05
N CYS A 363 -1.49 18.52 -8.86
CA CYS A 363 -0.59 19.02 -9.89
C CYS A 363 -1.29 19.90 -10.95
N GLU A 364 -2.58 19.70 -11.20
CA GLU A 364 -3.36 20.55 -12.11
C GLU A 364 -3.62 21.93 -11.49
N LYS A 365 -3.83 22.01 -10.16
CA LYS A 365 -4.14 23.28 -9.49
C LYS A 365 -3.02 24.30 -9.58
N ASN A 366 -1.78 23.83 -9.71
CA ASN A 366 -0.58 24.66 -9.75
C ASN A 366 0.21 24.52 -11.06
N ASN A 367 -0.40 23.93 -12.11
CA ASN A 367 0.24 23.68 -13.40
C ASN A 367 1.61 22.99 -13.28
N SER A 368 1.73 22.03 -12.35
CA SER A 368 2.96 21.27 -12.09
C SER A 368 2.90 19.82 -12.55
N CYS A 369 1.81 19.39 -13.19
CA CYS A 369 1.77 18.06 -13.79
C CYS A 369 2.88 17.92 -14.83
N SER A 370 3.56 16.78 -14.84
CA SER A 370 4.45 16.43 -15.94
C SER A 370 3.64 16.35 -17.24
N GLU A 371 4.30 16.66 -18.36
CA GLU A 371 3.68 16.60 -19.68
C GLU A 371 3.03 15.23 -19.91
N ASN A 372 1.75 15.22 -20.32
CA ASN A 372 0.94 14.02 -20.55
C ASN A 372 0.74 13.10 -19.32
N VAL A 373 1.03 13.57 -18.10
CA VAL A 373 0.77 12.82 -16.85
C VAL A 373 -0.07 13.65 -15.86
N PRO A 374 -1.38 13.85 -16.12
CA PRO A 374 -2.32 14.37 -15.14
C PRO A 374 -2.36 13.57 -13.83
N SER A 375 -2.89 14.16 -12.75
CA SER A 375 -2.92 13.60 -11.39
C SER A 375 -3.64 12.26 -11.26
N LYS A 376 -4.52 11.91 -12.21
CA LYS A 376 -5.25 10.63 -12.22
C LYS A 376 -4.69 9.60 -13.18
N THR A 377 -3.58 9.90 -13.87
CA THR A 377 -2.92 8.95 -14.78
C THR A 377 -2.45 7.71 -14.04
N LEU A 378 -2.66 6.56 -14.69
CA LEU A 378 -2.10 5.29 -14.23
C LEU A 378 -0.59 5.32 -14.43
N THR A 379 0.13 5.65 -13.36
CA THR A 379 1.59 5.53 -13.32
C THR A 379 2.01 4.29 -12.56
N TYR A 380 3.16 3.74 -12.94
CA TYR A 380 3.74 2.57 -12.29
C TYR A 380 5.27 2.67 -12.25
N ASP A 381 5.83 1.90 -11.33
CA ASP A 381 7.27 1.69 -11.20
C ASP A 381 7.63 0.33 -11.80
N GLU A 382 8.37 0.34 -12.91
CA GLU A 382 8.81 -0.87 -13.62
C GLU A 382 9.62 -1.81 -12.74
N GLN A 383 10.43 -1.27 -11.81
CA GLN A 383 11.30 -2.07 -10.95
C GLN A 383 10.55 -2.73 -9.79
N GLY A 384 9.26 -2.43 -9.63
CA GLY A 384 8.46 -2.92 -8.51
C GLY A 384 8.90 -2.33 -7.16
N GLY A 385 8.49 -3.00 -6.08
CA GLY A 385 8.83 -2.67 -4.70
C GLY A 385 9.85 -3.65 -4.09
N LEU A 386 9.54 -4.17 -2.91
CA LEU A 386 10.40 -5.05 -2.11
C LEU A 386 10.68 -6.40 -2.77
N ALA A 387 9.81 -6.82 -3.71
CA ALA A 387 9.87 -8.12 -4.38
C ALA A 387 9.65 -9.32 -3.43
N SER A 388 8.73 -9.18 -2.46
CA SER A 388 8.28 -10.31 -1.65
C SER A 388 7.08 -11.03 -2.28
N PHE A 389 6.29 -10.35 -3.13
CA PHE A 389 5.19 -10.93 -3.89
C PHE A 389 5.41 -10.77 -5.40
N ASP A 390 5.63 -11.90 -6.10
CA ASP A 390 5.97 -11.98 -7.53
C ASP A 390 4.90 -12.68 -8.38
N LEU A 391 3.79 -13.13 -7.76
CA LEU A 391 2.71 -13.85 -8.45
C LEU A 391 1.92 -12.97 -9.42
N GLY A 392 2.02 -11.65 -9.30
CA GLY A 392 1.38 -10.68 -10.17
C GLY A 392 1.32 -9.28 -9.55
N ILE A 393 0.60 -8.38 -10.22
CA ILE A 393 0.52 -6.97 -9.83
C ILE A 393 -0.46 -6.79 -8.67
N LEU A 394 -0.08 -6.07 -7.63
CA LEU A 394 -0.94 -5.75 -6.48
C LEU A 394 -1.65 -4.40 -6.65
N ASP A 395 -2.93 -4.32 -6.26
CA ASP A 395 -3.66 -3.06 -6.02
C ASP A 395 -4.51 -3.18 -4.74
N THR A 396 -4.84 -2.04 -4.14
CA THR A 396 -5.46 -1.94 -2.81
C THR A 396 -6.62 -0.95 -2.80
N HIS A 397 -7.44 -0.92 -1.73
CA HIS A 397 -8.72 -0.18 -1.69
C HIS A 397 -9.55 -0.45 -2.94
N PHE A 398 -9.60 -1.72 -3.33
CA PHE A 398 -9.74 -2.09 -4.72
C PHE A 398 -11.15 -1.81 -5.27
N SER A 399 -12.15 -2.51 -4.74
CA SER A 399 -13.53 -2.28 -5.16
C SER A 399 -14.03 -0.92 -4.72
N GLU A 400 -13.63 -0.45 -3.52
CA GLU A 400 -14.05 0.83 -2.93
C GLU A 400 -13.68 2.02 -3.82
N ARG A 401 -12.59 1.89 -4.59
CA ARG A 401 -12.11 2.91 -5.54
C ARG A 401 -12.29 2.48 -7.00
N ASN A 402 -13.07 1.44 -7.27
CA ASN A 402 -13.40 0.91 -8.59
C ASN A 402 -12.17 0.65 -9.48
N ARG A 403 -11.14 0.00 -8.94
CA ARG A 403 -9.82 -0.13 -9.57
C ARG A 403 -9.65 -1.31 -10.52
N SER A 404 -10.73 -2.04 -10.83
CA SER A 404 -10.68 -3.20 -11.75
C SER A 404 -10.08 -2.87 -13.10
N LEU A 405 -10.54 -1.79 -13.75
CA LEU A 405 -10.07 -1.47 -15.10
C LEU A 405 -8.66 -0.85 -15.08
N ARG A 406 -8.28 -0.14 -14.02
CA ARG A 406 -6.88 0.30 -13.80
C ARG A 406 -5.93 -0.90 -13.72
N LEU A 407 -6.28 -1.89 -12.91
CA LEU A 407 -5.47 -3.09 -12.74
C LEU A 407 -5.41 -3.90 -14.04
N PHE A 408 -6.55 -4.11 -14.70
CA PHE A 408 -6.58 -4.74 -16.03
C PHE A 408 -5.65 -4.05 -17.02
N THR A 409 -5.73 -2.72 -17.15
CA THR A 409 -4.89 -1.95 -18.07
C THR A 409 -3.41 -2.20 -17.81
N LEU A 410 -2.96 -2.17 -16.55
CA LEU A 410 -1.53 -2.39 -16.27
C LEU A 410 -1.09 -3.84 -16.52
N VAL A 411 -1.91 -4.81 -16.10
CA VAL A 411 -1.60 -6.24 -16.30
C VAL A 411 -1.47 -6.55 -17.79
N ALA A 412 -2.42 -6.05 -18.61
CA ALA A 412 -2.36 -6.18 -20.06
C ALA A 412 -1.16 -5.43 -20.68
N HIS A 413 -0.90 -4.19 -20.22
CA HIS A 413 0.21 -3.36 -20.74
C HIS A 413 1.58 -3.99 -20.51
N THR A 414 1.78 -4.65 -19.37
CA THR A 414 3.07 -5.24 -18.97
C THR A 414 3.18 -6.73 -19.27
N ASN A 415 2.22 -7.28 -20.03
CA ASN A 415 2.14 -8.71 -20.37
C ASN A 415 2.20 -9.64 -19.14
N GLN A 416 1.80 -9.14 -17.97
CA GLN A 416 1.67 -9.95 -16.78
C GLN A 416 0.40 -10.81 -16.88
N LYS A 417 0.40 -11.96 -16.22
CA LYS A 417 -0.75 -12.88 -16.27
C LYS A 417 -1.84 -12.52 -15.27
N TYR A 418 -1.45 -12.03 -14.09
CA TYR A 418 -2.37 -11.80 -13.00
C TYR A 418 -2.19 -10.42 -12.37
N GLY A 419 -3.32 -9.81 -12.03
CA GLY A 419 -3.41 -8.73 -11.06
C GLY A 419 -4.30 -9.13 -9.90
N PHE A 420 -3.94 -8.72 -8.69
CA PHE A 420 -4.66 -8.99 -7.44
C PHE A 420 -5.11 -7.67 -6.81
N GLY A 421 -6.41 -7.47 -6.78
CA GLY A 421 -7.07 -6.33 -6.15
C GLY A 421 -7.62 -6.70 -4.78
N ILE A 422 -7.08 -6.12 -3.72
CA ILE A 422 -7.48 -6.44 -2.34
C ILE A 422 -8.41 -5.34 -1.80
N ASP A 423 -9.64 -5.72 -1.42
CA ASP A 423 -10.64 -4.81 -0.86
C ASP A 423 -10.25 -4.29 0.53
N GLU A 424 -10.87 -3.20 0.96
CA GLU A 424 -10.68 -2.65 2.32
C GLU A 424 -11.08 -3.66 3.41
N THR A 425 -10.43 -3.57 4.58
CA THR A 425 -10.66 -4.46 5.72
C THR A 425 -10.58 -5.95 5.33
N THR A 426 -9.77 -6.28 4.34
CA THR A 426 -9.56 -7.65 3.82
C THR A 426 -8.06 -7.87 3.63
N ALA A 427 -7.60 -9.10 3.89
CA ALA A 427 -6.22 -9.52 3.71
C ALA A 427 -6.15 -10.73 2.77
N LEU A 428 -5.24 -10.65 1.79
CA LEU A 428 -4.72 -11.84 1.12
C LEU A 428 -3.53 -12.34 1.94
N VAL A 429 -3.61 -13.58 2.41
CA VAL A 429 -2.53 -14.24 3.11
C VAL A 429 -1.85 -15.21 2.15
N VAL A 430 -0.52 -15.15 2.06
CA VAL A 430 0.30 -16.04 1.25
C VAL A 430 1.33 -16.70 2.16
N ASP A 431 1.11 -17.97 2.46
CA ASP A 431 2.05 -18.78 3.22
C ASP A 431 2.92 -19.58 2.24
N THR A 432 4.23 -19.39 2.32
CA THR A 432 5.21 -20.17 1.56
C THR A 432 5.90 -21.14 2.50
N TYR A 433 5.79 -22.44 2.22
CA TYR A 433 6.45 -23.50 2.95
C TYR A 433 7.10 -24.49 1.98
N ASP A 434 8.40 -24.73 2.12
CA ASP A 434 9.18 -25.61 1.22
C ASP A 434 8.97 -25.30 -0.28
N GLY A 435 8.79 -24.02 -0.61
CA GLY A 435 8.58 -23.52 -1.96
C GLY A 435 7.13 -23.62 -2.47
N GLN A 436 6.25 -24.32 -1.75
CA GLN A 436 4.83 -24.38 -2.04
C GLN A 436 4.13 -23.16 -1.46
N LYS A 437 3.18 -22.60 -2.21
CA LYS A 437 2.40 -21.42 -1.80
C LYS A 437 0.97 -21.81 -1.55
N GLN A 438 0.48 -21.50 -0.35
CA GLN A 438 -0.93 -21.58 -0.01
C GLN A 438 -1.48 -20.18 0.20
N LEU A 439 -2.59 -19.87 -0.47
CA LEU A 439 -3.21 -18.56 -0.39
C LEU A 439 -4.54 -18.67 0.36
N SER A 440 -4.89 -17.65 1.13
CA SER A 440 -6.20 -17.56 1.78
C SER A 440 -6.66 -16.11 1.92
N VAL A 441 -7.98 -15.92 2.05
CA VAL A 441 -8.57 -14.59 2.21
C VAL A 441 -9.22 -14.48 3.58
N VAL A 442 -8.89 -13.41 4.31
CA VAL A 442 -9.41 -13.13 5.66
C VAL A 442 -9.93 -11.70 5.74
N GLY A 443 -11.00 -11.46 6.50
CA GLY A 443 -11.55 -10.13 6.73
C GLY A 443 -12.97 -9.95 6.21
N GLN A 444 -13.29 -8.75 5.72
CA GLN A 444 -14.67 -8.30 5.50
C GLN A 444 -15.22 -8.64 4.11
N SER A 445 -14.41 -8.46 3.07
CA SER A 445 -14.84 -8.53 1.67
C SER A 445 -14.14 -9.68 0.94
N GLY A 446 -13.30 -9.38 -0.05
CA GLY A 446 -12.62 -10.40 -0.85
C GLY A 446 -11.44 -9.84 -1.66
N VAL A 447 -10.86 -10.71 -2.47
CA VAL A 447 -9.77 -10.40 -3.38
C VAL A 447 -10.25 -10.63 -4.80
N VAL A 448 -10.09 -9.63 -5.66
CA VAL A 448 -10.34 -9.77 -7.09
C VAL A 448 -9.06 -10.21 -7.79
N VAL A 449 -9.18 -11.18 -8.68
CA VAL A 449 -8.08 -11.56 -9.58
C VAL A 449 -8.47 -11.30 -11.02
N ILE A 450 -7.64 -10.53 -11.71
CA ILE A 450 -7.80 -10.16 -13.11
C ILE A 450 -6.75 -10.87 -13.95
N SER A 451 -7.18 -11.50 -15.04
CA SER A 451 -6.31 -12.09 -16.05
C SER A 451 -6.76 -11.63 -17.44
N PRO A 452 -5.93 -10.91 -18.21
CA PRO A 452 -6.27 -10.50 -19.58
C PRO A 452 -6.58 -11.70 -20.49
N ILE A 453 -7.51 -11.52 -21.42
CA ILE A 453 -7.82 -12.43 -22.53
C ILE A 453 -7.41 -11.77 -23.85
N SER A 454 -7.78 -10.51 -24.02
CA SER A 454 -7.45 -9.68 -25.17
C SER A 454 -7.34 -8.21 -24.75
N LYS A 455 -7.14 -7.30 -25.70
CA LYS A 455 -7.03 -5.85 -25.43
C LYS A 455 -8.26 -5.28 -24.69
N ASN A 456 -9.43 -5.85 -24.92
CA ASN A 456 -10.71 -5.35 -24.38
C ASN A 456 -11.45 -6.41 -23.54
N GLU A 457 -10.83 -7.56 -23.26
CA GLU A 457 -11.49 -8.63 -22.51
C GLU A 457 -10.56 -9.18 -21.43
N PHE A 458 -11.14 -9.51 -20.27
CA PHE A 458 -10.43 -10.16 -19.18
C PHE A 458 -11.33 -11.10 -18.39
N ASN A 459 -10.69 -12.04 -17.71
CA ASN A 459 -11.30 -12.86 -16.69
C ASN A 459 -11.31 -12.11 -15.36
N TYR A 460 -12.48 -12.01 -14.75
CA TYR A 460 -12.71 -11.52 -13.40
C TYR A 460 -13.00 -12.70 -12.48
N SER A 461 -12.14 -12.90 -11.48
CA SER A 461 -12.38 -13.84 -10.38
C SER A 461 -12.51 -13.06 -9.07
N TYR A 462 -13.32 -13.55 -8.15
CA TYR A 462 -13.50 -12.96 -6.83
C TYR A 462 -13.41 -14.04 -5.76
N TRP A 463 -12.47 -13.87 -4.84
CA TRP A 463 -12.20 -14.76 -3.73
C TRP A 463 -12.74 -14.11 -2.45
N PRO A 464 -13.94 -14.48 -1.97
CA PRO A 464 -14.50 -13.93 -0.75
C PRO A 464 -13.69 -14.32 0.48
N SER A 465 -13.84 -13.57 1.57
CA SER A 465 -13.31 -13.95 2.88
C SER A 465 -13.68 -15.39 3.26
N GLY A 466 -12.71 -16.12 3.80
CA GLY A 466 -12.77 -17.55 4.09
C GLY A 466 -12.30 -18.44 2.95
N SER A 467 -12.02 -17.90 1.76
CA SER A 467 -11.48 -18.69 0.64
C SER A 467 -10.12 -19.27 0.96
N GLN A 468 -9.91 -20.52 0.55
CA GLN A 468 -8.60 -21.18 0.48
C GLN A 468 -8.27 -21.41 -0.99
N ILE A 469 -7.06 -21.06 -1.41
CA ILE A 469 -6.66 -21.05 -2.80
C ILE A 469 -5.37 -21.86 -2.95
N SER A 470 -5.42 -22.86 -3.82
CA SER A 470 -4.25 -23.60 -4.26
C SER A 470 -3.64 -22.94 -5.50
N PHE A 471 -2.31 -22.92 -5.57
CA PHE A 471 -1.56 -22.49 -6.74
C PHE A 471 -0.64 -23.63 -7.21
N ASP A 472 -0.90 -24.16 -8.40
CA ASP A 472 -0.11 -25.27 -8.98
C ASP A 472 1.15 -24.79 -9.75
N GLY A 473 1.44 -23.50 -9.70
CA GLY A 473 2.52 -22.86 -10.46
C GLY A 473 2.06 -22.21 -11.77
N ASN A 474 0.85 -22.50 -12.24
CA ASN A 474 0.27 -21.94 -13.46
C ASN A 474 -1.13 -21.35 -13.24
N LYS A 475 -1.96 -21.94 -12.40
CA LYS A 475 -3.37 -21.58 -12.20
C LYS A 475 -3.70 -21.52 -10.70
N PHE A 476 -4.57 -20.59 -10.36
CA PHE A 476 -5.22 -20.52 -9.06
C PHE A 476 -6.57 -21.24 -9.11
N SER A 477 -6.91 -21.96 -8.06
CA SER A 477 -8.23 -22.61 -7.94
C SER A 477 -8.71 -22.53 -6.51
N LEU A 478 -10.01 -22.27 -6.36
CA LEU A 478 -10.67 -22.28 -5.06
C LEU A 478 -10.77 -23.71 -4.53
N SER A 479 -10.52 -23.90 -3.24
CA SER A 479 -10.68 -25.19 -2.58
C SER A 479 -12.16 -25.49 -2.33
N SER A 480 -12.61 -26.65 -2.82
CA SER A 480 -14.01 -27.07 -2.79
C SER A 480 -14.58 -27.40 -1.41
N GLN A 481 -13.78 -27.37 -0.33
CA GLN A 481 -14.19 -27.93 0.96
C GLN A 481 -15.33 -27.16 1.65
N HIS A 482 -15.59 -25.89 1.30
CA HIS A 482 -16.59 -25.04 1.97
C HIS A 482 -17.58 -24.36 1.01
N GLU A 483 -17.73 -24.92 -0.18
CA GLU A 483 -18.41 -24.30 -1.31
C GLU A 483 -19.58 -25.15 -1.81
N VAL A 484 -20.70 -24.50 -2.11
CA VAL A 484 -21.83 -25.12 -2.82
C VAL A 484 -22.00 -24.39 -4.14
N LYS A 485 -22.11 -25.14 -5.24
CA LYS A 485 -22.40 -24.54 -6.56
C LYS A 485 -23.62 -23.63 -6.46
N ALA A 486 -23.51 -22.41 -7.00
CA ALA A 486 -24.63 -21.49 -7.06
C ALA A 486 -25.81 -22.15 -7.79
N LYS A 487 -27.03 -21.93 -7.29
CA LYS A 487 -28.25 -22.44 -7.91
C LYS A 487 -28.88 -21.34 -8.76
N ALA A 488 -29.32 -21.71 -9.96
CA ALA A 488 -30.10 -20.84 -10.82
C ALA A 488 -31.41 -20.43 -10.17
N HIS A 489 -31.60 -19.11 -10.04
CA HIS A 489 -32.85 -18.52 -9.60
C HIS A 489 -33.52 -17.83 -10.79
N ALA A 490 -34.33 -18.61 -11.53
CA ALA A 490 -34.96 -18.20 -12.79
C ALA A 490 -35.88 -16.94 -12.71
N LYS A 491 -36.13 -16.39 -11.53
CA LYS A 491 -37.01 -15.23 -11.31
C LYS A 491 -36.27 -13.91 -11.02
N VAL A 492 -34.94 -13.87 -10.97
CA VAL A 492 -34.20 -12.62 -10.72
C VAL A 492 -33.86 -11.93 -12.04
N LYS A 493 -34.51 -10.79 -12.30
CA LYS A 493 -34.16 -9.92 -13.44
C LYS A 493 -32.90 -9.12 -13.09
N MET A 494 -31.89 -9.17 -13.97
CA MET A 494 -30.69 -8.36 -13.79
C MET A 494 -30.99 -6.87 -13.92
N PRO A 495 -30.60 -6.04 -12.94
CA PRO A 495 -30.77 -4.59 -13.05
C PRO A 495 -29.83 -4.03 -14.11
N LEU A 496 -30.29 -3.01 -14.83
CA LEU A 496 -29.41 -2.14 -15.60
C LEU A 496 -28.58 -1.31 -14.62
N ILE A 497 -27.25 -1.38 -14.71
CA ILE A 497 -26.35 -0.63 -13.83
C ILE A 497 -25.73 0.52 -14.62
N GLU A 498 -26.03 1.75 -14.20
CA GLU A 498 -25.38 2.97 -14.68
C GLU A 498 -24.29 3.45 -13.71
N ASN A 499 -23.33 4.22 -14.23
CA ASN A 499 -22.15 4.71 -13.50
C ASN A 499 -21.40 3.56 -12.80
N VAL A 500 -21.13 2.47 -13.52
CA VAL A 500 -20.54 1.23 -12.96
C VAL A 500 -19.18 1.42 -12.30
N LEU A 501 -18.42 2.47 -12.65
CA LEU A 501 -17.15 2.86 -12.04
C LEU A 501 -17.31 3.71 -10.78
N SER A 502 -18.50 3.71 -10.16
CA SER A 502 -18.80 4.38 -8.89
C SER A 502 -19.31 3.40 -7.81
N SER A 503 -19.06 3.73 -6.54
CA SER A 503 -19.74 3.12 -5.38
C SER A 503 -19.76 1.58 -5.33
N GLU A 504 -18.66 0.93 -5.73
CA GLU A 504 -18.47 -0.52 -5.75
C GLU A 504 -19.48 -1.27 -6.66
N LYS A 505 -20.09 -0.59 -7.63
CA LYS A 505 -21.17 -1.16 -8.45
C LYS A 505 -20.74 -2.39 -9.24
N MET A 506 -19.50 -2.43 -9.74
CA MET A 506 -18.96 -3.62 -10.41
C MET A 506 -18.92 -4.85 -9.47
N LYS A 507 -18.48 -4.70 -8.21
CA LYS A 507 -18.50 -5.79 -7.23
C LYS A 507 -19.94 -6.22 -6.92
N LYS A 508 -20.84 -5.26 -6.67
CA LYS A 508 -22.25 -5.54 -6.38
C LYS A 508 -22.93 -6.31 -7.52
N LEU A 509 -22.68 -5.90 -8.77
CA LEU A 509 -23.22 -6.56 -9.95
C LEU A 509 -22.71 -8.00 -10.08
N THR A 510 -21.40 -8.21 -10.00
CA THR A 510 -20.80 -9.54 -10.12
C THR A 510 -21.23 -10.47 -8.99
N GLN A 511 -21.36 -9.96 -7.76
CA GLN A 511 -21.92 -10.74 -6.64
C GLN A 511 -23.40 -11.10 -6.86
N LEU A 512 -24.22 -10.18 -7.38
CA LEU A 512 -25.62 -10.48 -7.73
C LEU A 512 -25.69 -11.56 -8.81
N MET A 513 -24.88 -11.44 -9.87
CA MET A 513 -24.79 -12.47 -10.92
C MET A 513 -24.43 -13.83 -10.34
N CYS A 514 -23.45 -13.87 -9.45
CA CYS A 514 -22.96 -15.10 -8.84
C CYS A 514 -24.02 -15.75 -7.96
N LEU A 515 -24.65 -14.99 -7.04
CA LEU A 515 -25.66 -15.49 -6.12
C LEU A 515 -26.93 -16.01 -6.81
N THR A 516 -27.21 -15.51 -8.02
CA THR A 516 -28.43 -15.85 -8.78
C THR A 516 -28.15 -16.71 -10.01
N ASP A 517 -26.89 -17.12 -10.19
CA ASP A 517 -26.35 -17.93 -11.28
C ASP A 517 -26.65 -17.39 -12.69
N GLN A 518 -26.51 -16.07 -12.87
CA GLN A 518 -26.86 -15.38 -14.10
C GLN A 518 -25.77 -15.56 -15.17
N THR A 519 -26.19 -15.86 -16.39
CA THR A 519 -25.27 -16.13 -17.51
C THR A 519 -24.67 -14.86 -18.10
N SER A 520 -25.36 -13.72 -17.99
CA SER A 520 -24.88 -12.44 -18.53
C SER A 520 -25.46 -11.23 -17.80
N ALA A 521 -24.74 -10.12 -17.85
CA ALA A 521 -25.25 -8.80 -17.45
C ALA A 521 -24.55 -7.69 -18.23
N ASN A 522 -25.17 -6.52 -18.27
CA ASN A 522 -24.58 -5.31 -18.85
C ASN A 522 -24.52 -4.20 -17.80
N ALA A 523 -23.46 -3.41 -17.86
CA ALA A 523 -23.30 -2.20 -17.06
C ALA A 523 -22.72 -1.09 -17.89
N TYR A 524 -23.02 0.15 -17.52
CA TYR A 524 -22.69 1.34 -18.28
C TYR A 524 -22.03 2.36 -17.39
N ASP A 525 -21.10 3.13 -17.93
CA ASP A 525 -20.59 4.36 -17.35
C ASP A 525 -20.69 5.44 -18.42
N LYS A 526 -21.30 6.57 -18.06
CA LYS A 526 -21.49 7.70 -18.97
C LYS A 526 -20.82 8.92 -18.37
N ASP A 527 -19.84 9.45 -19.07
CA ASP A 527 -19.06 10.60 -18.64
C ASP A 527 -18.67 11.42 -19.87
N GLN A 528 -18.35 12.71 -19.69
CA GLN A 528 -18.05 13.64 -20.78
C GLN A 528 -16.93 13.14 -21.72
N ASP A 529 -15.98 12.39 -21.18
CA ASP A 529 -14.80 11.94 -21.92
C ASP A 529 -14.81 10.45 -22.30
N LEU A 530 -15.74 9.65 -21.73
CA LEU A 530 -15.75 8.20 -21.93
C LEU A 530 -17.14 7.61 -21.68
N ASP A 531 -17.76 7.13 -22.76
CA ASP A 531 -18.91 6.25 -22.69
C ASP A 531 -18.42 4.80 -22.71
N LEU A 532 -18.79 4.05 -21.67
CA LEU A 532 -18.31 2.70 -21.41
C LEU A 532 -19.50 1.75 -21.27
N LYS A 533 -19.45 0.65 -22.00
CA LYS A 533 -20.28 -0.52 -21.74
C LYS A 533 -19.41 -1.70 -21.32
N LEU A 534 -19.76 -2.31 -20.19
CA LEU A 534 -19.17 -3.56 -19.70
C LEU A 534 -20.17 -4.69 -19.88
N THR A 535 -19.78 -5.71 -20.63
CA THR A 535 -20.55 -6.93 -20.84
C THR A 535 -19.94 -8.06 -20.01
N TYR A 536 -20.72 -8.63 -19.10
CA TYR A 536 -20.33 -9.76 -18.27
C TYR A 536 -20.96 -11.02 -18.84
N SER A 537 -20.18 -12.09 -19.01
CA SER A 537 -20.68 -13.36 -19.57
C SER A 537 -20.00 -14.56 -18.94
N LYS A 538 -20.80 -15.59 -18.61
CA LYS A 538 -20.28 -16.90 -18.24
C LYS A 538 -19.70 -17.58 -19.49
N THR A 539 -18.57 -18.23 -19.33
CA THR A 539 -17.94 -19.09 -20.32
C THR A 539 -17.88 -20.52 -19.80
N ALA A 540 -17.36 -21.47 -20.59
CA ALA A 540 -17.16 -22.84 -20.14
C ALA A 540 -16.27 -22.97 -18.90
N THR A 541 -15.40 -22.00 -18.63
CA THR A 541 -14.49 -21.98 -17.48
C THR A 541 -15.01 -21.17 -16.31
N THR A 542 -16.17 -20.52 -16.45
CA THR A 542 -16.75 -19.70 -15.38
C THR A 542 -17.44 -20.58 -14.34
N GLN A 543 -17.06 -20.42 -13.08
CA GLN A 543 -17.69 -21.12 -11.96
C GLN A 543 -18.15 -20.14 -10.89
N PHE A 544 -19.31 -20.42 -10.28
CA PHE A 544 -19.89 -19.65 -9.20
C PHE A 544 -20.12 -20.55 -7.98
N TYR A 545 -19.65 -20.08 -6.83
CA TYR A 545 -19.67 -20.84 -5.58
C TYR A 545 -20.27 -19.98 -4.47
N VAL A 546 -21.33 -20.45 -3.83
CA VAL A 546 -21.90 -19.76 -2.67
C VAL A 546 -21.18 -20.26 -1.42
N MET A 547 -20.68 -19.32 -0.63
CA MET A 547 -19.97 -19.63 0.62
C MET A 547 -20.97 -20.18 1.65
N THR A 548 -20.73 -21.41 2.12
CA THR A 548 -21.62 -22.13 3.05
C THR A 548 -21.90 -21.37 4.35
N LYS A 549 -20.88 -20.69 4.91
CA LYS A 549 -20.96 -19.99 6.20
C LYS A 549 -21.80 -18.71 6.16
N THR A 550 -21.73 -17.94 5.08
CA THR A 550 -22.40 -16.63 5.00
C THR A 550 -23.70 -16.69 4.20
N LYS A 551 -23.80 -17.60 3.22
CA LYS A 551 -24.89 -17.69 2.21
C LYS A 551 -25.18 -16.40 1.44
N GLN A 552 -24.37 -15.36 1.63
CA GLN A 552 -24.55 -14.00 1.08
C GLN A 552 -23.32 -13.52 0.30
N THR A 553 -22.22 -14.26 0.36
CA THR A 553 -21.02 -13.99 -0.44
C THR A 553 -20.77 -15.14 -1.40
N CYS A 554 -20.32 -14.80 -2.61
CA CYS A 554 -20.20 -15.75 -3.70
C CYS A 554 -18.82 -15.64 -4.35
N GLY A 555 -18.11 -16.76 -4.40
CA GLY A 555 -16.86 -16.93 -5.11
C GLY A 555 -17.08 -17.03 -6.61
N ILE A 556 -16.26 -16.33 -7.37
CA ILE A 556 -16.32 -16.28 -8.83
C ILE A 556 -14.98 -16.74 -9.38
N GLU A 557 -15.00 -17.68 -10.32
CA GLU A 557 -13.83 -18.00 -11.13
C GLU A 557 -14.11 -17.65 -12.59
N ASN A 558 -13.18 -16.93 -13.22
CA ASN A 558 -13.12 -16.68 -14.66
C ASN A 558 -14.43 -16.16 -15.29
N LEU A 559 -15.11 -15.20 -14.66
CA LEU A 559 -16.22 -14.48 -15.31
C LEU A 559 -15.63 -13.58 -16.40
N LYS A 560 -16.05 -13.76 -17.65
CA LYS A 560 -15.54 -12.91 -18.73
C LYS A 560 -16.18 -11.53 -18.66
N VAL A 561 -15.35 -10.49 -18.73
CA VAL A 561 -15.75 -9.09 -18.85
C VAL A 561 -15.19 -8.52 -20.15
N SER A 562 -16.08 -8.03 -21.01
CA SER A 562 -15.75 -7.35 -22.26
C SER A 562 -16.01 -5.84 -22.13
N ILE A 563 -15.09 -5.03 -22.65
CA ILE A 563 -15.06 -3.58 -22.55
C ILE A 563 -15.35 -2.99 -23.93
N ASP A 564 -16.51 -2.35 -24.09
CA ASP A 564 -16.83 -1.56 -25.28
C ASP A 564 -16.77 -0.08 -24.95
N ARG A 565 -15.98 0.68 -25.72
CA ARG A 565 -15.80 2.12 -25.55
C ARG A 565 -16.56 2.86 -26.65
N ASN A 566 -17.14 4.02 -26.33
CA ASN A 566 -17.88 4.89 -27.26
C ASN A 566 -19.17 4.24 -27.81
N VAL A 567 -19.86 3.43 -27.00
CA VAL A 567 -21.16 2.86 -27.36
C VAL A 567 -22.26 3.79 -26.85
N ILE A 568 -23.04 4.30 -27.80
CA ILE A 568 -24.09 5.34 -27.74
C ILE A 568 -25.14 5.08 -26.65
#